data_AF-A0A942G967-F1
#
_entry.id   AF-A0A942G967-F1
#
_cell.length_a   1.000
_cell.length_b   1.000
_cell.length_c   1.000
_cell.angle_alpha   90.00
_cell.angle_beta   90.00
_cell.angle_gamma   90.00
#
_symmetry.space_group_name_H-M   'P 1'
#
loop_
_entity.id
_entity.type
_entity.pdbx_description
1 polymer ?
#
loop_
_entity_poly.entity_id
_entity_poly.type
_entity_poly.pdbx_seq_one_letter_code
_entity_poly.pdbx_strand_id
1 'polypeptide(L)'
;MSADTLPSAAGRVRRAVRWLLGAFAVVSIAIGLNLAFGPSATAQEQGLGAQWAQDDALVERGAQLFGANCALCHGERGRGLVNDGPSSGPSLIGVGAASVDFMLRTGRMPMDNARHRLERSDPHVSDDERRALVAFVESLAPGDGPDIPDVDGWEQADLSHGLELFTRNCAACHGPTAQGIAVGQRDVSSTLDVVAPIEIAEAIRSGPGVMPRFLDDTMD
;
A
#
# COMPACT_ATOMS: atom_id res chain seq x y z
N MET A 1 50.03 -61.63 8.96
CA MET A 1 49.00 -61.61 10.01
C MET A 1 49.19 -60.31 10.78
N SER A 2 48.47 -59.25 10.38
CA SER A 2 48.49 -57.96 11.08
C SER A 2 47.37 -57.99 12.12
N ALA A 3 47.73 -57.80 13.39
CA ALA A 3 46.76 -57.77 14.48
C ALA A 3 46.13 -56.38 14.56
N ASP A 4 44.84 -56.30 14.28
CA ASP A 4 44.02 -55.10 14.49
C ASP A 4 43.94 -54.79 15.98
N THR A 5 44.46 -53.62 16.37
CA THR A 5 44.36 -53.10 17.74
C THR A 5 43.04 -52.39 17.91
N LEU A 6 42.07 -53.05 18.57
CA LEU A 6 40.79 -52.42 18.89
C LEU A 6 40.98 -51.33 19.97
N PRO A 7 40.41 -50.12 19.79
CA PRO A 7 40.58 -49.03 20.74
C PRO A 7 39.93 -49.33 22.10
N SER A 8 40.64 -49.01 23.18
CA SER A 8 40.20 -49.25 24.55
C SER A 8 38.92 -48.49 24.91
N ALA A 9 38.11 -49.06 25.82
CA ALA A 9 36.84 -48.48 26.25
C ALA A 9 36.98 -47.03 26.74
N ALA A 10 38.07 -46.71 27.44
CA ALA A 10 38.39 -45.36 27.90
C ALA A 10 38.63 -44.37 26.74
N GLY A 11 39.21 -44.84 25.63
CA GLY A 11 39.43 -44.04 24.41
C GLY A 11 38.14 -43.76 23.63
N ARG A 12 37.12 -44.61 23.77
CA ARG A 12 35.78 -44.39 23.20
C ARG A 12 34.98 -43.37 24.02
N VAL A 13 35.05 -43.45 25.35
CA VAL A 13 34.36 -42.50 26.26
C VAL A 13 34.95 -41.09 26.12
N ARG A 14 36.28 -40.91 26.10
CA ARG A 14 36.90 -39.58 25.89
C ARG A 14 36.56 -38.96 24.53
N ARG A 15 36.39 -39.78 23.49
CA ARG A 15 35.92 -39.32 22.18
C ARG A 15 34.46 -38.89 22.24
N ALA A 16 33.58 -39.69 22.82
CA ALA A 16 32.17 -39.36 22.98
C ALA A 16 31.95 -38.05 23.77
N VAL A 17 32.67 -37.86 24.89
CA VAL A 17 32.59 -36.62 25.69
C VAL A 17 33.09 -35.40 24.91
N ARG A 18 34.17 -35.53 24.13
CA ARG A 18 34.67 -34.44 23.27
C ARG A 18 33.68 -34.07 22.16
N TRP A 19 33.01 -35.05 21.57
CA TRP A 19 31.97 -34.82 20.58
C TRP A 19 30.73 -34.13 21.18
N LEU A 20 30.29 -34.56 22.37
CA LEU A 20 29.16 -33.95 23.07
C LEU A 20 29.44 -32.50 23.49
N LEU A 21 30.64 -32.21 24.01
CA LEU A 21 31.05 -30.85 24.36
C LEU A 21 31.18 -29.94 23.13
N GLY A 22 31.72 -30.47 22.01
CA GLY A 22 31.79 -29.75 20.74
C GLY A 22 30.42 -29.43 20.15
N ALA A 23 29.49 -30.40 20.17
CA ALA A 23 28.12 -30.21 19.71
C ALA A 23 27.38 -29.16 20.56
N PHE A 24 27.55 -29.19 21.89
CA PHE A 24 26.93 -28.21 22.77
C PHE A 24 27.45 -26.78 22.54
N ALA A 25 28.77 -26.62 22.30
CA ALA A 25 29.34 -25.32 21.96
C ALA A 25 28.81 -24.77 20.62
N VAL A 26 28.68 -25.61 19.60
CA VAL A 26 28.13 -25.21 18.29
C VAL A 26 26.65 -24.81 18.40
N VAL A 27 25.84 -25.58 19.13
CA VAL A 27 24.43 -25.25 19.37
C VAL A 27 24.28 -23.95 20.16
N SER A 28 25.11 -23.73 21.18
CA SER A 28 25.07 -22.51 21.99
C SER A 28 25.46 -21.27 21.18
N ILE A 29 26.46 -21.39 20.29
CA ILE A 29 26.87 -20.32 19.38
C ILE A 29 25.77 -20.05 18.34
N ALA A 30 25.13 -21.09 17.79
CA ALA A 30 24.05 -20.94 16.81
C ALA A 30 22.81 -20.26 17.42
N ILE A 31 22.45 -20.59 18.67
CA ILE A 31 21.35 -19.94 19.40
C ILE A 31 21.71 -18.49 19.73
N GLY A 32 22.94 -18.24 20.19
CA GLY A 32 23.42 -16.88 20.47
C GLY A 32 23.46 -15.98 19.23
N LEU A 33 23.90 -16.51 18.08
CA LEU A 33 23.87 -15.79 16.81
C LEU A 33 22.44 -15.49 16.35
N ASN A 34 21.49 -16.41 16.50
CA ASN A 34 20.08 -16.17 16.14
C ASN A 34 19.39 -15.16 17.06
N LEU A 35 19.82 -15.03 18.33
CA LEU A 35 19.26 -14.02 19.24
C LEU A 35 19.89 -12.63 19.05
N ALA A 36 21.15 -12.56 18.61
CA ALA A 36 21.85 -11.30 18.37
C ALA A 36 21.68 -10.76 16.92
N PHE A 37 21.44 -11.66 15.95
CA PHE A 37 21.32 -11.36 14.51
C PHE A 37 20.09 -12.01 13.87
N GLY A 38 19.14 -12.49 14.67
CA GLY A 38 17.82 -12.83 14.15
C GLY A 38 17.23 -11.61 13.46
N PRO A 39 16.36 -11.78 12.46
CA PRO A 39 15.71 -10.64 11.83
C PRO A 39 15.05 -9.85 12.96
N SER A 40 15.65 -8.70 13.29
CA SER A 40 14.85 -7.60 13.82
C SER A 40 13.69 -7.54 12.86
N ALA A 41 12.46 -7.68 13.37
CA ALA A 41 11.31 -7.20 12.64
C ALA A 41 11.61 -5.71 12.43
N THR A 42 12.30 -5.42 11.33
CA THR A 42 12.44 -4.09 10.79
C THR A 42 11.01 -3.61 10.79
N ALA A 43 10.74 -2.53 11.53
CA ALA A 43 9.53 -1.78 11.35
C ALA A 43 9.44 -1.56 9.84
N GLN A 44 8.61 -2.39 9.18
CA GLN A 44 8.26 -2.16 7.81
C GLN A 44 7.67 -0.77 7.86
N GLU A 45 8.27 0.20 7.17
CA GLU A 45 7.72 1.55 7.14
C GLU A 45 6.29 1.39 6.65
N GLN A 46 5.35 1.48 7.59
CA GLN A 46 3.93 1.33 7.30
C GLN A 46 3.57 2.59 6.55
N GLY A 47 2.94 2.46 5.39
CA GLY A 47 2.56 3.62 4.59
C GLY A 47 1.60 4.52 5.37
N LEU A 48 1.42 5.75 4.87
CA LEU A 48 0.76 6.80 5.63
C LEU A 48 -0.68 6.43 6.04
N GLY A 49 -1.40 5.66 5.23
CA GLY A 49 -2.73 5.17 5.57
C GLY A 49 -2.71 4.17 6.72
N ALA A 50 -1.82 3.18 6.65
CA ALA A 50 -1.70 2.15 7.68
C ALA A 50 -1.29 2.72 9.06
N GLN A 51 -0.43 3.75 9.10
CA GLN A 51 -0.13 4.45 10.35
C GLN A 51 -1.32 5.26 10.88
N TRP A 52 -2.10 5.91 10.00
CA TRP A 52 -3.25 6.74 10.42
C TRP A 52 -4.38 5.87 10.96
N ALA A 53 -4.59 4.69 10.39
CA ALA A 53 -5.57 3.71 10.85
C ALA A 53 -5.29 3.14 12.25
N GLN A 54 -4.08 3.34 12.79
CA GLN A 54 -3.70 2.93 14.15
C GLN A 54 -3.94 4.02 15.20
N ASP A 55 -4.31 5.24 14.79
CA ASP A 55 -4.68 6.31 15.69
C ASP A 55 -6.20 6.26 15.97
N ASP A 56 -6.57 5.71 17.13
CA ASP A 56 -7.97 5.56 17.54
C ASP A 56 -8.75 6.89 17.53
N ALA A 57 -8.11 8.01 17.89
CA ALA A 57 -8.77 9.31 17.91
C ALA A 57 -9.04 9.81 16.48
N LEU A 58 -8.12 9.55 15.57
CA LEU A 58 -8.25 9.89 14.15
C LEU A 58 -9.32 9.02 13.47
N VAL A 59 -9.34 7.71 13.76
CA VAL A 59 -10.37 6.76 13.28
C VAL A 59 -11.76 7.14 13.79
N GLU A 60 -11.90 7.48 15.07
CA GLU A 60 -13.17 7.91 15.66
C GLU A 60 -13.67 9.23 15.03
N ARG A 61 -12.76 10.19 14.82
CA ARG A 61 -13.09 11.43 14.10
C ARG A 61 -13.55 11.13 12.66
N GLY A 62 -12.85 10.22 11.98
CA GLY A 62 -13.18 9.78 10.64
C GLY A 62 -14.55 9.11 10.56
N ALA A 63 -14.89 8.25 11.52
CA ALA A 63 -16.18 7.59 11.61
C ALA A 63 -17.34 8.60 11.71
N GLN A 64 -17.17 9.65 12.52
CA GLN A 64 -18.17 10.72 12.67
C GLN A 64 -18.35 11.51 11.36
N LEU A 65 -17.25 11.90 10.72
CA LEU A 65 -17.27 12.61 9.43
C LEU A 65 -17.91 11.73 8.34
N PHE A 66 -17.57 10.44 8.30
CA PHE A 66 -18.09 9.48 7.35
C PHE A 66 -19.60 9.29 7.53
N GLY A 67 -20.07 9.13 8.77
CA GLY A 67 -21.49 9.02 9.09
C GLY A 67 -22.29 10.25 8.65
N ALA A 68 -21.73 11.44 8.80
CA ALA A 68 -22.38 12.69 8.41
C ALA A 68 -22.42 12.92 6.88
N ASN A 69 -21.37 12.51 6.17
CA ASN A 69 -21.14 12.98 4.79
C ASN A 69 -21.07 11.89 3.72
N CYS A 70 -20.82 10.63 4.09
CA CYS A 70 -20.47 9.56 3.14
C CYS A 70 -21.42 8.34 3.23
N ALA A 71 -21.90 8.02 4.44
CA ALA A 71 -22.67 6.82 4.72
C ALA A 71 -24.00 6.74 3.94
N LEU A 72 -24.58 7.89 3.57
CA LEU A 72 -25.80 7.94 2.76
C LEU A 72 -25.66 7.21 1.42
N CYS A 73 -24.48 7.31 0.78
CA CYS A 73 -24.22 6.69 -0.50
C CYS A 73 -23.41 5.40 -0.35
N HIS A 74 -22.41 5.38 0.54
CA HIS A 74 -21.48 4.26 0.71
C HIS A 74 -21.89 3.27 1.81
N GLY A 75 -23.06 3.45 2.41
CA GLY A 75 -23.58 2.62 3.49
C GLY A 75 -22.84 2.81 4.82
N GLU A 76 -23.49 2.42 5.91
CA GLU A 76 -22.87 2.36 7.23
C GLU A 76 -21.56 1.58 7.19
N ARG A 77 -20.49 2.18 7.74
CA ARG A 77 -19.13 1.62 7.72
C ARG A 77 -18.64 1.22 6.32
N GLY A 78 -18.98 1.98 5.29
CA GLY A 78 -18.41 1.83 3.94
C GLY A 78 -18.77 0.52 3.23
N ARG A 79 -19.76 -0.24 3.69
CA ARG A 79 -20.13 -1.55 3.11
C ARG A 79 -20.73 -1.49 1.70
N GLY A 80 -20.96 -0.29 1.18
CA GLY A 80 -21.67 -0.04 -0.06
C GLY A 80 -23.17 -0.28 0.08
N LEU A 81 -23.90 0.12 -0.95
CA LEU A 81 -25.34 -0.13 -1.08
C LEU A 81 -25.57 -1.06 -2.27
N VAL A 82 -26.03 -2.28 -2.01
CA VAL A 82 -26.22 -3.29 -3.06
C VAL A 82 -27.64 -3.15 -3.62
N ASN A 83 -27.74 -2.70 -4.88
CA ASN A 83 -28.99 -2.54 -5.66
C ASN A 83 -29.87 -1.31 -5.36
N ASP A 84 -29.38 -0.28 -4.67
CA ASP A 84 -30.21 0.85 -4.21
C ASP A 84 -30.20 2.07 -5.17
N GLY A 85 -30.39 1.82 -6.47
CA GLY A 85 -30.60 2.87 -7.47
C GLY A 85 -29.37 3.75 -7.82
N PRO A 86 -29.56 4.82 -8.62
CA PRO A 86 -28.48 5.62 -9.19
C PRO A 86 -27.71 6.48 -8.17
N SER A 87 -28.06 6.43 -6.89
CA SER A 87 -27.39 7.14 -5.80
C SER A 87 -26.62 6.20 -4.86
N SER A 88 -26.50 4.91 -5.20
CA SER A 88 -25.66 3.95 -4.47
C SER A 88 -24.19 4.10 -4.83
N GLY A 89 -23.36 4.36 -3.82
CA GLY A 89 -21.91 4.24 -3.92
C GLY A 89 -21.45 2.78 -3.74
N PRO A 90 -20.30 2.40 -4.33
CA PRO A 90 -19.71 1.09 -4.10
C PRO A 90 -19.24 0.93 -2.65
N SER A 91 -18.91 -0.31 -2.27
CA SER A 91 -18.17 -0.57 -1.03
C SER A 91 -16.82 0.14 -1.06
N LEU A 92 -16.44 0.71 0.07
CA LEU A 92 -15.13 1.29 0.34
C LEU A 92 -14.24 0.37 1.17
N ILE A 93 -14.76 -0.79 1.61
CA ILE A 93 -13.97 -1.78 2.33
C ILE A 93 -12.92 -2.38 1.37
N GLY A 94 -11.64 -2.29 1.76
CA GLY A 94 -10.51 -2.87 1.03
C GLY A 94 -10.12 -2.13 -0.25
N VAL A 95 -10.59 -0.89 -0.45
CA VAL A 95 -10.18 -0.07 -1.61
C VAL A 95 -8.77 0.50 -1.45
N GLY A 96 -8.21 0.48 -0.24
CA GLY A 96 -6.90 1.02 0.15
C GLY A 96 -6.90 2.53 0.40
N ALA A 97 -6.07 2.96 1.36
CA ALA A 97 -5.90 4.36 1.75
C ALA A 97 -5.57 5.31 0.57
N ALA A 98 -4.70 4.91 -0.36
CA ALA A 98 -4.35 5.75 -1.53
C ALA A 98 -5.56 6.06 -2.41
N SER A 99 -6.48 5.11 -2.57
CA SER A 99 -7.70 5.32 -3.36
C SER A 99 -8.61 6.36 -2.69
N VAL A 100 -8.71 6.32 -1.35
CA VAL A 100 -9.54 7.26 -0.59
C VAL A 100 -8.93 8.65 -0.58
N ASP A 101 -7.63 8.76 -0.29
CA ASP A 101 -6.92 10.05 -0.28
C ASP A 101 -6.99 10.70 -1.66
N PHE A 102 -6.73 9.95 -2.74
CA PHE A 102 -6.84 10.45 -4.12
C PHE A 102 -8.21 11.06 -4.44
N MET A 103 -9.28 10.35 -4.08
CA MET A 103 -10.65 10.82 -4.39
C MET A 103 -11.01 12.08 -3.61
N LEU A 104 -10.58 12.20 -2.36
CA LEU A 104 -10.85 13.36 -1.51
C LEU A 104 -9.93 14.55 -1.84
N ARG A 105 -8.63 14.30 -2.00
CA ARG A 105 -7.61 15.32 -2.34
C ARG A 105 -7.86 15.96 -3.69
N THR A 106 -8.39 15.21 -4.65
CA THR A 106 -8.67 15.74 -5.99
C THR A 106 -10.08 16.31 -6.14
N GLY A 107 -10.85 16.39 -5.05
CA GLY A 107 -12.22 16.89 -5.04
C GLY A 107 -13.25 16.00 -5.74
N ARG A 108 -12.85 14.85 -6.29
CA ARG A 108 -13.76 13.92 -6.97
C ARG A 108 -14.81 13.32 -6.03
N MET A 109 -14.52 13.32 -4.73
CA MET A 109 -15.46 12.99 -3.66
C MET A 109 -15.41 14.03 -2.53
N PRO A 110 -16.52 14.22 -1.81
CA PRO A 110 -17.88 13.75 -2.12
C PRO A 110 -18.44 14.36 -3.42
N MET A 111 -19.33 13.64 -4.09
CA MET A 111 -19.99 14.14 -5.30
C MET A 111 -21.25 14.96 -4.94
N ASP A 112 -21.43 16.09 -5.61
CA ASP A 112 -22.67 16.89 -5.50
C ASP A 112 -23.89 16.19 -6.14
N ASN A 113 -23.66 15.31 -7.13
CA ASN A 113 -24.71 14.57 -7.81
C ASN A 113 -24.15 13.29 -8.45
N ALA A 114 -24.68 12.14 -8.02
CA ALA A 114 -24.26 10.80 -8.45
C ALA A 114 -24.44 10.50 -9.95
N ARG A 115 -25.15 11.36 -10.71
CA ARG A 115 -25.31 11.21 -12.17
C ARG A 115 -24.20 11.91 -12.98
N HIS A 116 -23.36 12.72 -12.33
CA HIS A 116 -22.23 13.36 -13.00
C HIS A 116 -21.01 12.44 -13.03
N ARG A 117 -20.08 12.76 -13.92
CA ARG A 117 -18.78 12.10 -13.97
C ARG A 117 -17.95 12.51 -12.75
N LEU A 118 -17.04 11.64 -12.32
CA LEU A 118 -15.99 11.98 -11.36
C LEU A 118 -15.00 12.96 -12.00
N GLU A 119 -15.26 14.25 -11.82
CA GLU A 119 -14.43 15.33 -12.32
C GLU A 119 -13.58 15.91 -11.18
N ARG A 120 -12.38 16.38 -11.52
CA ARG A 120 -11.52 17.06 -10.56
C ARG A 120 -12.15 18.40 -10.18
N SER A 121 -12.13 18.72 -8.89
CA SER A 121 -12.57 20.00 -8.33
C SER A 121 -11.63 20.42 -7.20
N ASP A 122 -11.93 21.56 -6.57
CA ASP A 122 -11.27 21.91 -5.32
C ASP A 122 -11.66 20.90 -4.22
N PRO A 123 -10.74 20.51 -3.33
CA PRO A 123 -11.05 19.62 -2.22
C PRO A 123 -12.21 20.15 -1.39
N HIS A 124 -13.21 19.30 -1.15
CA HIS A 124 -14.39 19.65 -0.34
C HIS A 124 -14.17 19.44 1.16
N VAL A 125 -13.06 18.79 1.53
CA VAL A 125 -12.66 18.51 2.92
C VAL A 125 -11.27 19.08 3.18
N SER A 126 -11.01 19.49 4.41
CA SER A 126 -9.68 19.90 4.85
C SER A 126 -8.70 18.72 4.89
N ASP A 127 -7.39 19.01 4.97
CA ASP A 127 -6.36 17.98 5.13
C ASP A 127 -6.56 17.10 6.37
N ASP A 128 -6.99 17.70 7.48
CA ASP A 128 -7.24 16.98 8.74
C ASP A 128 -8.46 16.07 8.63
N GLU A 129 -9.54 16.55 8.00
CA GLU A 129 -10.73 15.76 7.74
C GLU A 129 -10.46 14.63 6.76
N ARG A 130 -9.67 14.89 5.71
CA ARG A 130 -9.24 13.84 4.77
C ARG A 130 -8.45 12.76 5.48
N ARG A 131 -7.44 13.11 6.28
CA ARG A 131 -6.65 12.15 7.06
C ARG A 131 -7.53 11.30 7.97
N ALA A 132 -8.50 11.92 8.65
CA ALA A 132 -9.46 11.22 9.49
C ALA A 132 -10.34 10.25 8.68
N LEU A 133 -10.88 10.70 7.55
CA LEU A 133 -11.70 9.85 6.66
C LEU A 133 -10.89 8.67 6.10
N VAL A 134 -9.65 8.90 5.67
CA VAL A 134 -8.74 7.84 5.20
C VAL A 134 -8.46 6.85 6.32
N ALA A 135 -8.08 7.32 7.52
CA ALA A 135 -7.84 6.47 8.68
C ALA A 135 -9.03 5.57 8.98
N PHE A 136 -10.24 6.14 9.00
CA PHE A 136 -11.45 5.38 9.24
C PHE A 136 -11.69 4.32 8.16
N VAL A 137 -11.60 4.66 6.87
CA VAL A 137 -11.87 3.69 5.80
C VAL A 137 -10.81 2.58 5.78
N GLU A 138 -9.53 2.92 5.96
CA GLU A 138 -8.44 1.94 6.08
C GLU A 138 -8.64 1.01 7.29
N SER A 139 -9.16 1.51 8.41
CA SER A 139 -9.45 0.68 9.59
C SER A 139 -10.51 -0.41 9.36
N LEU A 140 -11.33 -0.30 8.30
CA LEU A 140 -12.37 -1.28 7.98
C LEU A 140 -11.81 -2.57 7.38
N ALA A 141 -10.66 -2.49 6.72
CA ALA A 141 -9.91 -3.62 6.20
C ALA A 141 -8.40 -3.27 6.17
N PRO A 142 -7.72 -3.29 7.33
CA PRO A 142 -6.34 -2.81 7.43
C PRO A 142 -5.39 -3.60 6.53
N GLY A 143 -4.65 -2.88 5.69
CA GLY A 143 -3.68 -3.46 4.75
C GLY A 143 -4.30 -4.04 3.47
N ASP A 144 -5.62 -3.96 3.29
CA ASP A 144 -6.27 -4.34 2.04
C ASP A 144 -6.29 -3.16 1.07
N GLY A 145 -5.56 -3.31 -0.04
CA GLY A 145 -5.47 -2.32 -1.10
C GLY A 145 -4.20 -1.47 -1.04
N PRO A 146 -4.03 -0.51 -1.96
CA PRO A 146 -2.83 0.31 -2.02
C PRO A 146 -2.78 1.34 -0.89
N ASP A 147 -1.64 1.39 -0.19
CA ASP A 147 -1.35 2.45 0.75
C ASP A 147 -0.81 3.71 0.04
N ILE A 148 -0.92 4.86 0.71
CA ILE A 148 -0.48 6.16 0.23
C ILE A 148 1.04 6.09 -0.04
N PRO A 149 1.48 6.43 -1.27
CA PRO A 149 2.89 6.42 -1.62
C PRO A 149 3.66 7.52 -0.89
N ASP A 150 4.86 7.16 -0.43
CA ASP A 150 5.88 8.15 -0.14
C ASP A 150 6.46 8.67 -1.46
N VAL A 151 6.46 9.98 -1.62
CA VAL A 151 6.98 10.67 -2.80
C VAL A 151 8.13 11.62 -2.44
N ASP A 152 8.63 11.56 -1.21
CA ASP A 152 9.78 12.36 -0.80
C ASP A 152 11.02 12.01 -1.64
N GLY A 153 11.74 13.05 -2.07
CA GLY A 153 12.94 12.89 -2.89
C GLY A 153 12.68 12.57 -4.37
N TRP A 154 11.43 12.67 -4.85
CA TRP A 154 11.09 12.47 -6.26
C TRP A 154 11.90 13.36 -7.22
N GLU A 155 12.40 14.52 -6.76
CA GLU A 155 13.24 15.41 -7.55
C GLU A 155 14.62 14.81 -7.88
N GLN A 156 15.06 13.80 -7.12
CA GLN A 156 16.30 13.07 -7.35
C GLN A 156 16.11 11.77 -8.13
N ALA A 157 14.87 11.46 -8.55
CA ALA A 157 14.57 10.24 -9.29
C ALA A 157 15.22 10.21 -10.69
N ASP A 158 15.49 9.01 -11.20
CA ASP A 158 16.04 8.80 -12.54
C ASP A 158 14.96 9.05 -13.62
N LEU A 159 15.03 10.22 -14.25
CA LEU A 159 14.11 10.61 -15.32
C LEU A 159 14.21 9.71 -16.56
N SER A 160 15.37 9.13 -16.83
CA SER A 160 15.56 8.26 -18.01
C SER A 160 14.83 6.94 -17.80
N HIS A 161 14.97 6.37 -16.60
CA HIS A 161 14.22 5.17 -16.21
C HIS A 161 12.71 5.45 -16.12
N GLY A 162 12.32 6.59 -15.53
CA GLY A 162 10.91 7.02 -15.49
C GLY A 162 10.28 7.18 -16.87
N LEU A 163 11.02 7.71 -17.85
CA LEU A 163 10.57 7.79 -19.25
C LEU A 163 10.37 6.42 -19.88
N GLU A 164 11.23 5.45 -19.57
CA GLU A 164 11.09 4.07 -20.03
C GLU A 164 9.81 3.43 -19.49
N LEU A 165 9.57 3.55 -18.17
CA LEU A 165 8.35 3.07 -17.53
C LEU A 165 7.11 3.75 -18.10
N PHE A 166 7.11 5.07 -18.23
CA PHE A 166 5.99 5.82 -18.80
C PHE A 166 5.68 5.39 -20.24
N THR A 167 6.72 5.21 -21.06
CA THR A 167 6.55 4.80 -22.47
C THR A 167 5.96 3.40 -22.59
N ARG A 168 6.39 2.47 -21.72
CA ARG A 168 5.92 1.08 -21.72
C ARG A 168 4.50 0.94 -21.17
N ASN A 169 4.16 1.69 -20.11
CA ASN A 169 2.97 1.43 -19.31
C ASN A 169 1.85 2.49 -19.50
N CYS A 170 2.21 3.75 -19.76
CA CYS A 170 1.29 4.89 -19.62
C CYS A 170 0.98 5.59 -20.95
N ALA A 171 1.97 5.70 -21.83
CA ALA A 171 1.91 6.52 -23.05
C ALA A 171 0.81 6.09 -24.02
N ALA A 172 0.41 4.81 -24.01
CA ALA A 172 -0.70 4.30 -24.81
C ALA A 172 -2.04 4.97 -24.47
N CYS A 173 -2.21 5.47 -23.24
CA CYS A 173 -3.44 6.12 -22.77
C CYS A 173 -3.27 7.60 -22.41
N HIS A 174 -2.05 8.06 -22.08
CA HIS A 174 -1.77 9.46 -21.72
C HIS A 174 -1.07 10.24 -22.85
N GLY A 175 -0.73 9.58 -23.95
CA GLY A 175 0.07 10.13 -25.03
C GLY A 175 1.56 10.25 -24.66
N PRO A 176 2.45 10.43 -25.65
CA PRO A 176 3.90 10.48 -25.43
C PRO A 176 4.36 11.71 -24.65
N THR A 177 3.53 12.75 -24.56
CA THR A 177 3.80 14.01 -23.83
C THR A 177 2.99 14.14 -22.55
N ALA A 178 2.26 13.08 -22.14
CA ALA A 178 1.40 13.09 -20.96
C ALA A 178 0.27 14.15 -20.95
N GLN A 179 -0.11 14.66 -22.12
CA GLN A 179 -1.19 15.65 -22.27
C GLN A 179 -2.60 15.02 -22.26
N GLY A 180 -2.67 13.68 -22.22
CA GLY A 180 -3.91 12.92 -22.27
C GLY A 180 -4.38 12.67 -23.71
N ILE A 181 -5.02 11.53 -23.93
CA ILE A 181 -5.77 11.23 -25.15
C ILE A 181 -7.19 10.79 -24.79
N ALA A 182 -8.10 10.78 -25.77
CA ALA A 182 -9.39 10.13 -25.60
C ALA A 182 -9.18 8.62 -25.41
N VAL A 183 -9.68 8.07 -24.30
CA VAL A 183 -9.62 6.65 -23.97
C VAL A 183 -11.05 6.12 -23.97
N GLY A 184 -11.43 5.37 -25.01
CA GLY A 184 -12.78 4.82 -25.13
C GLY A 184 -13.86 5.86 -25.51
N GLN A 185 -15.13 5.50 -25.33
CA GLN A 185 -16.28 6.25 -25.87
C GLN A 185 -16.59 7.56 -25.12
N ARG A 186 -16.14 7.69 -23.86
CA ARG A 186 -16.47 8.84 -23.00
C ARG A 186 -15.36 9.31 -22.07
N ASP A 187 -14.23 8.62 -21.98
CA ASP A 187 -13.17 8.97 -21.03
C ASP A 187 -12.04 9.72 -21.73
N VAL A 188 -11.47 10.69 -21.03
CA VAL A 188 -10.30 11.45 -21.48
C VAL A 188 -9.28 11.29 -20.38
N SER A 189 -8.09 10.82 -20.75
CA SER A 189 -6.98 10.77 -19.82
C SER A 189 -6.61 12.20 -19.40
N SER A 190 -6.40 12.42 -18.10
CA SER A 190 -6.04 13.74 -17.58
C SER A 190 -4.63 14.12 -18.02
N THR A 191 -4.42 15.42 -18.27
CA THR A 191 -3.06 15.96 -18.43
C THR A 191 -2.29 15.84 -17.12
N LEU A 192 -1.00 15.50 -17.19
CA LEU A 192 -0.13 15.32 -16.01
C LEU A 192 0.75 16.55 -15.72
N ASP A 193 0.68 17.60 -16.54
CA ASP A 193 1.55 18.79 -16.44
C ASP A 193 1.23 19.72 -15.26
N VAL A 194 0.07 19.58 -14.62
CA VAL A 194 -0.40 20.42 -13.50
C VAL A 194 -0.83 19.61 -12.27
N VAL A 195 -0.34 18.36 -12.16
CA VAL A 195 -0.74 17.41 -11.12
C VAL A 195 0.37 17.28 -10.08
N ALA A 196 0.00 17.28 -8.79
CA ALA A 196 0.98 17.12 -7.71
C ALA A 196 1.60 15.70 -7.75
N PRO A 197 2.89 15.52 -7.39
CA PRO A 197 3.55 14.21 -7.43
C PRO A 197 2.79 13.11 -6.67
N ILE A 198 2.23 13.44 -5.50
CA ILE A 198 1.42 12.52 -4.71
C ILE A 198 0.16 12.05 -5.46
N GLU A 199 -0.54 12.96 -6.16
CA GLU A 199 -1.75 12.62 -6.92
C GLU A 199 -1.41 11.69 -8.11
N ILE A 200 -0.23 11.87 -8.73
CA ILE A 200 0.24 10.97 -9.79
C ILE A 200 0.52 9.58 -9.21
N ALA A 201 1.28 9.50 -8.12
CA ALA A 201 1.65 8.24 -7.50
C ALA A 201 0.42 7.47 -6.96
N GLU A 202 -0.55 8.17 -6.37
CA GLU A 202 -1.81 7.58 -5.93
C GLU A 202 -2.67 7.11 -7.11
N ALA A 203 -2.71 7.87 -8.22
CA ALA A 203 -3.43 7.44 -9.42
C ALA A 203 -2.84 6.15 -10.00
N ILE A 204 -1.52 6.04 -10.04
CA ILE A 204 -0.79 4.84 -10.48
C ILE A 204 -1.18 3.62 -9.63
N ARG A 205 -1.21 3.76 -8.30
CA ARG A 205 -1.53 2.67 -7.38
C ARG A 205 -3.02 2.33 -7.33
N SER A 206 -3.89 3.33 -7.32
CA SER A 206 -5.34 3.16 -7.15
C SER A 206 -6.07 2.76 -8.43
N GLY A 207 -5.54 3.16 -9.60
CA GLY A 207 -6.12 2.89 -10.92
C GLY A 207 -7.52 3.52 -11.09
N PRO A 208 -7.65 4.86 -11.11
CA PRO A 208 -8.95 5.51 -11.15
C PRO A 208 -9.65 5.33 -12.51
N GLY A 209 -10.96 5.05 -12.45
CA GLY A 209 -11.80 4.90 -13.64
C GLY A 209 -11.41 3.68 -14.48
N VAL A 210 -10.93 3.92 -15.71
CA VAL A 210 -10.46 2.88 -16.63
C VAL A 210 -8.94 2.67 -16.58
N MET A 211 -8.22 3.47 -15.78
CA MET A 211 -6.78 3.33 -15.62
C MET A 211 -6.47 2.05 -14.84
N PRO A 212 -5.62 1.14 -15.37
CA PRO A 212 -5.21 -0.03 -14.62
C PRO A 212 -4.38 0.35 -13.39
N ARG A 213 -4.36 -0.53 -12.38
CA ARG A 213 -3.47 -0.40 -11.23
C ARG A 213 -2.08 -0.87 -11.59
N PHE A 214 -1.08 -0.13 -11.16
CA PHE A 214 0.32 -0.50 -11.27
C PHE A 214 0.90 -0.55 -9.86
N LEU A 215 1.30 -1.75 -9.43
CA LEU A 215 1.98 -2.00 -8.17
C LEU A 215 3.47 -2.26 -8.46
N ASP A 216 4.26 -2.46 -7.41
CA ASP A 216 5.72 -2.52 -7.48
C ASP A 216 6.23 -3.50 -8.55
N ASP A 217 5.57 -4.64 -8.75
CA ASP A 217 5.91 -5.66 -9.75
C ASP A 217 5.83 -5.20 -11.23
N THR A 218 5.16 -4.09 -11.49
CA THR A 218 4.99 -3.50 -12.83
C THR A 218 5.74 -2.19 -13.03
N MET A 219 6.39 -1.69 -11.97
CA MET A 219 6.99 -0.34 -11.90
C MET A 219 8.47 -0.34 -11.51
N ASP A 220 9.13 -1.50 -11.55
CA ASP A 220 10.58 -1.72 -11.35
C ASP A 220 11.41 -1.76 -12.66
#